data_AF-Q2HC05-F1
#
_entry.id   AF-Q2HC05-F1
#
_cell.length_a   1.000
_cell.length_b   1.000
_cell.length_c   1.000
_cell.angle_alpha   90.00
_cell.angle_beta   90.00
_cell.angle_gamma   90.00
#
_symmetry.space_group_name_H-M   'P 1'
#
loop_
_entity.id
_entity.type
_entity.pdbx_description
1 polymer ?
#
loop_
_entity_poly.entity_id
_entity_poly.type
_entity_poly.pdbx_seq_one_letter_code
_entity_poly.pdbx_strand_id
1 'polypeptide(L)'
;MGGLHPRHIGATPGACVGVEEQTLTDNGTTAQPITPADSTDTDSSYDSDLASSTNSLTTSILAYRTIQGRTFHSDRTPAEYWYEFGPENAGVNLCPMHAEPVTDKLIGIWAIDFADAHPGVEVIGTDISPIQPGWVPPNLQFEMEDATQPWTFAAGSFDFVHIRYMFGSVADWDALFAEAYRVLRPGGYIETFEADARMYAPDGTVLEGSPLDQWGKVFREGGKKFGRTFMVVGEDLQRKGLEAAGFVDLVQQDFKVPITAWAADKKNQEIGAYNHLSLEQDMEGLILYMFQQVMGWSTTEIHAYIAHLRRQLRDKSSYNIHVADRVAEIHGGPNERKLVRQWTCRTMLVL
;
A
#
# COMPACT_ATOMS: atom_id res chain seq x y z
N MET A 1 13.80 -12.44 -63.77
CA MET A 1 13.01 -11.39 -64.46
C MET A 1 12.10 -10.80 -63.39
N GLY A 2 12.10 -9.53 -63.02
CA GLY A 2 12.53 -8.28 -63.63
C GLY A 2 11.54 -7.25 -63.06
N GLY A 3 12.04 -6.28 -62.29
CA GLY A 3 11.20 -5.34 -61.54
C GLY A 3 10.45 -4.32 -62.40
N LEU A 4 9.69 -3.44 -61.74
CA LEU A 4 9.57 -1.99 -62.00
C LEU A 4 8.34 -1.41 -61.25
N HIS A 5 8.60 -0.58 -60.24
CA HIS A 5 7.86 0.68 -59.99
C HIS A 5 8.28 1.73 -61.06
N PRO A 6 7.70 2.95 -61.21
CA PRO A 6 6.76 3.72 -60.35
C PRO A 6 5.64 4.50 -61.13
N ARG A 7 4.78 5.27 -60.43
CA ARG A 7 4.62 6.75 -60.63
C ARG A 7 3.54 7.39 -59.72
N HIS A 8 3.93 8.57 -59.21
CA HIS A 8 3.20 9.57 -58.44
C HIS A 8 2.12 10.33 -59.22
N ILE A 9 1.12 10.85 -58.48
CA ILE A 9 0.54 12.20 -58.70
C ILE A 9 0.39 12.84 -57.32
N GLY A 10 0.87 14.08 -57.17
CA GLY A 10 0.75 14.90 -55.96
C GLY A 10 -0.09 16.16 -56.17
N ALA A 11 -0.41 16.84 -55.07
CA ALA A 11 -0.70 18.28 -55.03
C ALA A 11 -0.58 18.81 -53.57
N THR A 12 0.18 19.88 -53.41
CA THR A 12 0.26 20.87 -52.30
C THR A 12 0.07 22.26 -52.95
N PRO A 13 0.17 23.42 -52.25
CA PRO A 13 -0.44 23.92 -51.00
C PRO A 13 -1.14 25.30 -51.22
N GLY A 14 -1.78 25.89 -50.20
CA GLY A 14 -2.37 27.24 -50.26
C GLY A 14 -2.31 28.01 -48.92
N ALA A 15 -1.78 29.23 -48.99
CA ALA A 15 -1.34 30.16 -47.92
C ALA A 15 -2.47 30.94 -47.19
N CYS A 16 -2.33 31.23 -45.88
CA CYS A 16 -1.96 32.49 -45.20
C CYS A 16 -2.77 33.77 -45.51
N VAL A 17 -3.35 34.37 -44.45
CA VAL A 17 -3.38 35.84 -44.19
C VAL A 17 -3.37 36.04 -42.66
N GLY A 18 -2.48 36.89 -42.15
CA GLY A 18 -2.49 37.39 -40.76
C GLY A 18 -2.65 38.91 -40.71
N VAL A 19 -2.78 39.50 -39.51
CA VAL A 19 -2.43 40.90 -39.16
C VAL A 19 -2.08 40.97 -37.66
N GLU A 20 -1.21 41.93 -37.34
CA GLU A 20 -0.27 42.13 -36.22
C GLU A 20 -0.82 42.66 -34.86
N GLU A 21 -0.12 42.23 -33.81
CA GLU A 21 0.57 42.95 -32.72
C GLU A 21 0.32 44.46 -32.44
N GLN A 22 0.16 44.82 -31.15
CA GLN A 22 0.78 46.02 -30.57
C GLN A 22 0.99 45.88 -29.05
N THR A 23 2.21 46.22 -28.62
CA THR A 23 2.85 46.20 -27.29
C THR A 23 2.65 47.49 -26.47
N LEU A 24 2.92 47.43 -25.14
CA LEU A 24 3.68 48.38 -24.26
C LEU A 24 3.03 48.59 -22.85
N THR A 25 3.67 48.12 -21.75
CA THR A 25 4.39 48.87 -20.65
C THR A 25 3.50 49.80 -19.79
N ASP A 26 3.62 50.04 -18.47
CA ASP A 26 4.64 49.89 -17.41
C ASP A 26 3.95 50.07 -16.02
N ASN A 27 4.71 49.84 -14.96
CA ASN A 27 4.46 49.83 -13.50
C ASN A 27 4.00 51.15 -12.82
N GLY A 28 3.44 51.02 -11.61
CA GLY A 28 3.47 52.03 -10.52
C GLY A 28 2.31 51.91 -9.49
N THR A 29 2.49 51.23 -8.35
CA THR A 29 2.86 51.75 -7.00
C THR A 29 1.69 52.17 -6.06
N THR A 30 1.45 51.30 -5.07
CA THR A 30 0.98 51.47 -3.65
C THR A 30 -0.11 52.48 -3.23
N ALA A 31 -1.12 52.02 -2.48
CA ALA A 31 -1.33 52.26 -1.02
C ALA A 31 -2.81 52.06 -0.58
N GLN A 32 -3.03 51.35 0.54
CA GLN A 32 -4.26 51.27 1.36
C GLN A 32 -4.48 52.61 2.10
N PRO A 33 -5.69 53.01 2.63
CA PRO A 33 -6.20 52.43 3.89
C PRO A 33 -7.71 52.66 4.33
N ILE A 34 -8.09 51.99 5.46
CA ILE A 34 -9.10 52.30 6.54
C ILE A 34 -10.64 52.07 6.33
N THR A 35 -11.23 51.29 7.26
CA THR A 35 -12.67 51.05 7.56
C THR A 35 -13.31 52.12 8.48
N PRO A 36 -14.65 52.29 8.53
CA PRO A 36 -15.36 51.88 9.76
C PRO A 36 -16.83 51.40 9.59
N ALA A 37 -17.40 51.00 10.72
CA ALA A 37 -18.56 50.15 11.03
C ALA A 37 -19.99 50.70 10.82
N ASP A 38 -20.96 49.85 11.23
CA ASP A 38 -22.40 50.01 11.57
C ASP A 38 -23.39 49.43 10.54
N SER A 39 -24.46 48.70 10.90
CA SER A 39 -25.03 48.25 12.18
C SER A 39 -26.26 47.33 11.90
N THR A 40 -26.76 46.68 12.96
CA THR A 40 -28.12 46.11 13.18
C THR A 40 -28.40 44.65 12.77
N ASP A 41 -28.37 43.76 13.79
CA ASP A 41 -29.52 43.08 14.44
C ASP A 41 -30.72 42.77 13.52
N THR A 42 -31.38 41.60 13.49
CA THR A 42 -31.66 40.56 14.49
C THR A 42 -32.42 39.47 13.74
N ASP A 43 -32.19 38.18 13.99
CA ASP A 43 -33.18 37.29 14.64
C ASP A 43 -32.67 35.84 14.63
N SER A 44 -32.81 35.22 15.79
CA SER A 44 -32.26 33.93 16.17
C SER A 44 -33.23 32.81 15.80
N SER A 45 -32.72 31.73 15.20
CA SER A 45 -33.44 30.46 15.13
C SER A 45 -32.45 29.32 15.33
N TYR A 46 -32.44 28.82 16.56
CA TYR A 46 -32.04 27.48 16.98
C TYR A 46 -31.83 26.49 15.83
N ASP A 47 -30.57 26.15 15.54
CA ASP A 47 -30.19 24.75 15.40
C ASP A 47 -28.76 24.54 15.91
N SER A 48 -28.63 23.39 16.52
CA SER A 48 -27.65 22.87 17.45
C SER A 48 -26.19 22.87 16.99
N ASP A 49 -25.30 23.08 17.97
CA ASP A 49 -23.88 22.76 17.98
C ASP A 49 -23.61 21.25 17.78
N LEU A 50 -23.98 20.69 16.62
CA LEU A 50 -23.80 19.27 16.30
C LEU A 50 -23.04 19.00 14.99
N ALA A 51 -22.31 20.00 14.47
CA ALA A 51 -21.49 19.82 13.26
C ALA A 51 -20.06 20.36 13.37
N SER A 52 -19.58 20.73 14.57
CA SER A 52 -18.22 21.27 14.76
C SER A 52 -17.35 20.38 15.67
N SER A 53 -17.38 19.07 15.44
CA SER A 53 -16.41 18.14 16.01
C SER A 53 -15.90 17.16 14.95
N THR A 54 -15.42 17.71 13.82
CA THR A 54 -14.59 16.96 12.87
C THR A 54 -13.32 17.75 12.58
N ASN A 55 -12.26 17.38 13.31
CA ASN A 55 -10.83 17.53 13.02
C ASN A 55 -10.32 18.83 12.38
N SER A 56 -9.70 19.68 13.21
CA SER A 56 -8.55 20.46 12.76
C SER A 56 -7.34 19.53 12.71
N LEU A 57 -7.01 19.00 11.52
CA LEU A 57 -5.72 18.36 11.28
C LEU A 57 -4.64 19.43 11.53
N THR A 58 -3.91 19.31 12.63
CA THR A 58 -2.76 20.19 12.85
C THR A 58 -1.72 19.90 11.77
N THR A 59 -1.16 20.94 11.16
CA THR A 59 -0.17 20.86 10.06
C THR A 59 1.04 19.97 10.41
N SER A 60 1.27 19.72 11.71
CA SER A 60 2.27 18.79 12.24
C SER A 60 2.04 17.32 11.88
N ILE A 61 0.79 16.88 11.69
CA ILE A 61 0.45 15.49 11.35
C ILE A 61 0.82 15.16 9.89
N LEU A 62 0.83 16.17 9.02
CA LEU A 62 1.22 16.04 7.61
C LEU A 62 2.72 16.31 7.37
N ALA A 63 3.52 16.44 8.43
CA ALA A 63 4.93 16.80 8.33
C ALA A 63 5.80 15.57 8.04
N TYR A 64 5.73 15.06 6.81
CA TYR A 64 6.58 13.97 6.34
C TYR A 64 8.07 14.32 6.32
N ARG A 65 8.94 13.31 6.43
CA ARG A 65 10.40 13.49 6.28
C ARG A 65 10.81 13.31 4.82
N THR A 66 11.79 14.08 4.36
CA THR A 66 12.31 13.96 3.00
C THR A 66 13.71 13.37 3.01
N ILE A 67 13.90 12.22 2.35
CA ILE A 67 15.20 11.57 2.15
C ILE A 67 15.49 11.62 0.65
N GLN A 68 16.50 12.40 0.23
CA GLN A 68 16.89 12.55 -1.18
C GLN A 68 15.74 13.01 -2.12
N GLY A 69 14.86 13.88 -1.64
CA GLY A 69 13.72 14.38 -2.42
C GLY A 69 12.47 13.48 -2.37
N ARG A 70 12.57 12.30 -1.75
CA ARG A 70 11.49 11.32 -1.57
C ARG A 70 10.87 11.42 -0.17
N THR A 71 9.59 11.15 -0.05
CA THR A 71 8.81 11.45 1.17
C THR A 71 8.51 10.19 1.97
N PHE A 72 8.81 10.18 3.27
CA PHE A 72 8.63 9.03 4.17
C PHE A 72 7.85 9.44 5.42
N HIS A 73 7.36 8.45 6.18
CA HIS A 73 6.72 8.71 7.48
C HIS A 73 7.67 9.51 8.39
N SER A 74 7.09 10.42 9.17
CA SER A 74 7.86 11.33 10.01
C SER A 74 8.46 10.62 11.23
N ASP A 75 9.64 11.01 11.67
CA ASP A 75 10.29 10.47 12.90
C ASP A 75 9.66 11.01 14.20
N ARG A 76 8.49 11.68 14.11
CA ARG A 76 7.84 12.34 15.26
C ARG A 76 6.90 11.43 16.03
N THR A 77 6.47 10.33 15.42
CA THR A 77 5.87 9.18 16.09
C THR A 77 6.96 8.10 16.21
N PRO A 78 6.86 7.17 17.18
CA PRO A 78 7.79 6.05 17.29
C PRO A 78 7.70 5.06 16.10
N ALA A 79 6.72 5.22 15.21
CA ALA A 79 6.54 4.42 14.01
C ALA A 79 7.65 4.72 12.99
N GLU A 80 8.51 3.74 12.71
CA GLU A 80 9.45 3.83 11.58
C GLU A 80 8.93 2.99 10.41
N TYR A 81 8.66 3.67 9.31
CA TYR A 81 8.19 3.05 8.06
C TYR A 81 9.24 3.16 6.96
N TRP A 82 9.45 2.07 6.23
CA TRP A 82 10.52 1.91 5.23
C TRP A 82 10.09 2.32 3.82
N TYR A 83 8.78 2.38 3.57
CA TYR A 83 8.20 2.62 2.25
C TYR A 83 7.88 4.11 2.04
N GLU A 84 7.99 4.56 0.79
CA GLU A 84 7.83 5.96 0.40
C GLU A 84 6.36 6.32 0.14
N PHE A 85 5.97 7.55 0.50
CA PHE A 85 4.67 8.14 0.17
C PHE A 85 4.82 9.16 -0.97
N GLY A 86 4.08 9.01 -2.07
CA GLY A 86 4.06 9.99 -3.16
C GLY A 86 2.95 9.70 -4.16
N PRO A 87 2.36 10.72 -4.83
CA PRO A 87 1.30 10.52 -5.81
C PRO A 87 1.76 9.69 -7.03
N GLU A 88 3.07 9.68 -7.33
CA GLU A 88 3.70 8.80 -8.32
C GLU A 88 3.90 7.33 -7.86
N ASN A 89 3.82 7.03 -6.55
CA ASN A 89 4.15 5.73 -5.95
C ASN A 89 2.95 4.93 -5.43
N ALA A 90 1.73 5.39 -5.75
CA ALA A 90 0.52 4.61 -5.53
C ALA A 90 0.53 3.26 -6.29
N GLY A 91 1.46 3.10 -7.26
CA GLY A 91 1.60 1.96 -8.17
C GLY A 91 2.29 0.69 -7.67
N VAL A 92 2.75 0.55 -6.42
CA VAL A 92 3.42 -0.71 -6.02
C VAL A 92 2.38 -1.80 -5.70
N ASN A 93 2.28 -2.77 -6.60
CA ASN A 93 1.52 -3.98 -6.38
C ASN A 93 2.40 -5.02 -5.66
N LEU A 94 2.04 -5.36 -4.41
CA LEU A 94 2.59 -6.56 -3.76
C LEU A 94 1.70 -7.80 -3.88
N CYS A 95 0.47 -7.70 -4.42
CA CYS A 95 -0.28 -8.76 -5.13
C CYS A 95 -1.74 -8.31 -5.39
N PRO A 96 -2.24 -8.34 -6.63
CA PRO A 96 -3.66 -8.27 -6.95
C PRO A 96 -4.26 -9.68 -7.01
N MET A 97 -4.88 -10.18 -5.93
CA MET A 97 -5.62 -11.45 -5.97
C MET A 97 -7.00 -11.36 -6.65
N HIS A 98 -7.45 -10.16 -7.03
CA HIS A 98 -8.69 -9.94 -7.79
C HIS A 98 -8.36 -9.50 -9.23
N ALA A 99 -8.98 -10.14 -10.21
CA ALA A 99 -8.73 -10.05 -11.65
C ALA A 99 -9.20 -8.72 -12.29
N GLU A 100 -8.94 -7.61 -11.61
CA GLU A 100 -9.30 -6.27 -12.05
C GLU A 100 -8.01 -5.43 -12.06
N PRO A 101 -7.75 -4.65 -13.12
CA PRO A 101 -6.56 -3.83 -13.23
C PRO A 101 -6.72 -2.61 -12.34
N VAL A 102 -6.23 -2.68 -11.11
CA VAL A 102 -6.32 -1.57 -10.17
C VAL A 102 -4.91 -1.26 -9.69
N THR A 103 -4.46 -0.08 -10.07
CA THR A 103 -3.12 0.44 -9.89
C THR A 103 -2.76 0.76 -8.44
N ASP A 104 -3.66 0.69 -7.44
CA ASP A 104 -3.45 1.44 -6.18
C ASP A 104 -3.80 0.69 -4.87
N LYS A 105 -3.55 -0.63 -4.76
CA LYS A 105 -4.06 -1.47 -3.64
C LYS A 105 -3.39 -1.34 -2.26
N LEU A 106 -2.40 -0.45 -2.07
CA LEU A 106 -1.67 -0.30 -0.80
C LEU A 106 -2.18 0.86 0.10
N ILE A 107 -3.33 1.48 -0.23
CA ILE A 107 -3.81 2.71 0.45
C ILE A 107 -5.28 2.56 0.88
N GLY A 108 -5.59 1.52 1.65
CA GLY A 108 -6.95 1.31 2.17
C GLY A 108 -8.02 0.91 1.14
N ILE A 109 -7.67 0.69 -0.12
CA ILE A 109 -8.61 0.26 -1.17
C ILE A 109 -9.27 -1.09 -0.83
N TRP A 110 -8.55 -2.01 -0.18
CA TRP A 110 -9.18 -3.25 0.27
C TRP A 110 -10.32 -2.96 1.26
N ALA A 111 -10.16 -1.99 2.16
CA ALA A 111 -11.21 -1.58 3.10
C ALA A 111 -12.43 -1.04 2.35
N ILE A 112 -12.20 -0.26 1.30
CA ILE A 112 -13.24 0.29 0.41
C ILE A 112 -13.98 -0.85 -0.30
N ASP A 113 -13.26 -1.73 -0.99
CA ASP A 113 -13.84 -2.87 -1.71
C ASP A 113 -14.63 -3.79 -0.76
N PHE A 114 -14.10 -4.04 0.45
CA PHE A 114 -14.77 -4.85 1.46
C PHE A 114 -16.03 -4.16 2.00
N ALA A 115 -15.96 -2.86 2.31
CA ALA A 115 -17.10 -2.09 2.78
C ALA A 115 -18.22 -2.02 1.72
N ASP A 116 -17.87 -1.83 0.44
CA ASP A 116 -18.81 -1.84 -0.68
C ASP A 116 -19.48 -3.21 -0.88
N ALA A 117 -18.70 -4.29 -0.76
CA ALA A 117 -19.23 -5.66 -0.85
C ALA A 117 -20.11 -6.05 0.35
N HIS A 118 -19.93 -5.38 1.49
CA HIS A 118 -20.58 -5.69 2.76
C HIS A 118 -21.24 -4.45 3.40
N PRO A 119 -22.28 -3.85 2.77
CA PRO A 119 -22.87 -2.58 3.22
C PRO A 119 -23.55 -2.65 4.60
N GLY A 120 -23.78 -3.85 5.14
CA GLY A 120 -24.33 -4.07 6.49
C GLY A 120 -23.27 -4.23 7.58
N VAL A 121 -21.98 -4.08 7.25
CA VAL A 121 -20.85 -4.24 8.17
C VAL A 121 -20.19 -2.89 8.38
N GLU A 122 -19.90 -2.54 9.64
CA GLU A 122 -19.04 -1.42 9.99
C GLU A 122 -17.58 -1.82 9.78
N VAL A 123 -16.85 -1.05 8.98
CA VAL A 123 -15.45 -1.30 8.65
C VAL A 123 -14.59 -0.16 9.18
N ILE A 124 -13.53 -0.51 9.90
CA ILE A 124 -12.52 0.43 10.38
C ILE A 124 -11.18 0.06 9.74
N GLY A 125 -10.62 0.94 8.93
CA GLY A 125 -9.26 0.82 8.42
C GLY A 125 -8.30 1.63 9.30
N THR A 126 -7.18 1.04 9.69
CA THR A 126 -6.14 1.73 10.48
C THR A 126 -4.86 1.88 9.69
N ASP A 127 -4.22 3.04 9.81
CA ASP A 127 -2.91 3.35 9.21
C ASP A 127 -2.20 4.42 10.05
N ILE A 128 -0.88 4.46 10.03
CA ILE A 128 -0.10 5.52 10.70
C ILE A 128 -0.16 6.87 9.96
N SER A 129 -0.57 6.88 8.69
CA SER A 129 -0.57 8.07 7.83
C SER A 129 -1.96 8.37 7.25
N PRO A 130 -2.37 9.65 7.16
CA PRO A 130 -3.63 10.04 6.56
C PRO A 130 -3.50 10.15 5.03
N ILE A 131 -3.38 9.00 4.37
CA ILE A 131 -3.14 8.91 2.91
C ILE A 131 -4.37 8.48 2.12
N GLN A 132 -5.51 8.29 2.78
CA GLN A 132 -6.70 7.67 2.19
C GLN A 132 -7.55 8.65 1.36
N PRO A 133 -8.33 8.16 0.38
CA PRO A 133 -9.17 9.01 -0.47
C PRO A 133 -10.20 9.79 0.35
N GLY A 134 -10.54 11.01 -0.09
CA GLY A 134 -11.56 11.83 0.57
C GLY A 134 -12.99 11.29 0.43
N TRP A 135 -13.23 10.33 -0.48
CA TRP A 135 -14.53 9.69 -0.68
C TRP A 135 -14.42 8.20 -0.36
N VAL A 136 -15.15 7.77 0.66
CA VAL A 136 -15.19 6.39 1.17
C VAL A 136 -16.63 5.92 1.34
N PRO A 137 -16.90 4.60 1.32
CA PRO A 137 -18.23 4.06 1.60
C PRO A 137 -18.75 4.53 2.98
N PRO A 138 -20.08 4.74 3.13
CA PRO A 138 -20.65 5.30 4.37
C PRO A 138 -20.48 4.40 5.60
N ASN A 139 -20.16 3.13 5.40
CA ASN A 139 -19.88 2.13 6.43
C ASN A 139 -18.37 1.90 6.67
N LEU A 140 -17.49 2.72 6.07
CA LEU A 140 -16.05 2.69 6.26
C LEU A 140 -15.57 3.96 6.98
N GLN A 141 -14.74 3.79 7.99
CA GLN A 141 -13.99 4.86 8.64
C GLN A 141 -12.50 4.53 8.64
N PHE A 142 -11.67 5.55 8.45
CA PHE A 142 -10.23 5.43 8.61
C PHE A 142 -9.79 6.12 9.90
N GLU A 143 -9.02 5.40 10.71
CA GLU A 143 -8.47 5.89 11.97
C GLU A 143 -6.94 5.88 11.90
N MET A 144 -6.32 6.93 12.44
CA MET A 144 -4.86 6.99 12.52
C MET A 144 -4.41 6.19 13.75
N GLU A 145 -3.77 5.04 13.52
CA GLU A 145 -3.37 4.12 14.58
C GLU A 145 -2.07 3.42 14.19
N ASP A 146 -1.15 3.28 15.14
CA ASP A 146 0.09 2.50 14.97
C ASP A 146 -0.14 1.07 15.46
N ALA A 147 -0.22 0.13 14.52
CA ALA A 147 -0.45 -1.28 14.81
C ALA A 147 0.63 -1.91 15.71
N THR A 148 1.80 -1.27 15.86
CA THR A 148 2.90 -1.74 16.71
C THR A 148 2.81 -1.23 18.16
N GLN A 149 1.82 -0.40 18.46
CA GLN A 149 1.51 0.07 19.82
C GLN A 149 0.30 -0.67 20.39
N PRO A 150 0.03 -0.56 21.71
CA PRO A 150 -1.24 -1.01 22.27
C PRO A 150 -2.41 -0.30 21.57
N TRP A 151 -3.35 -1.06 21.02
CA TRP A 151 -4.46 -0.51 20.24
C TRP A 151 -5.47 0.19 21.13
N THR A 152 -5.99 1.32 20.68
CA THR A 152 -6.97 2.14 21.41
C THR A 152 -8.36 1.50 21.52
N PHE A 153 -8.60 0.39 20.80
CA PHE A 153 -9.88 -0.31 20.79
C PHE A 153 -10.14 -1.15 22.04
N ALA A 154 -11.42 -1.24 22.43
CA ALA A 154 -11.86 -2.07 23.55
C ALA A 154 -11.70 -3.57 23.25
N ALA A 155 -11.48 -4.37 24.30
CA ALA A 155 -11.43 -5.82 24.17
C ALA A 155 -12.79 -6.39 23.72
N GLY A 156 -12.78 -7.41 22.86
CA GLY A 156 -14.01 -8.05 22.36
C GLY A 156 -14.95 -7.16 21.55
N SER A 157 -14.41 -6.11 20.92
CA SER A 157 -15.19 -5.11 20.17
C SER A 157 -15.29 -5.37 18.66
N PHE A 158 -14.58 -6.36 18.12
CA PHE A 158 -14.60 -6.74 16.71
C PHE A 158 -15.03 -8.19 16.50
N ASP A 159 -15.65 -8.45 15.35
CA ASP A 159 -16.00 -9.79 14.89
C ASP A 159 -14.90 -10.38 13.99
N PHE A 160 -14.19 -9.50 13.29
CA PHE A 160 -13.19 -9.86 12.31
C PHE A 160 -12.04 -8.85 12.29
N VAL A 161 -10.81 -9.36 12.21
CA VAL A 161 -9.60 -8.57 12.01
C VAL A 161 -8.87 -9.08 10.77
N HIS A 162 -8.61 -8.19 9.81
CA HIS A 162 -7.77 -8.48 8.65
C HIS A 162 -6.44 -7.72 8.79
N ILE A 163 -5.32 -8.41 8.63
CA ILE A 163 -3.96 -7.84 8.67
C ILE A 163 -3.28 -8.18 7.36
N ARG A 164 -2.68 -7.20 6.69
CA ARG A 164 -2.10 -7.45 5.36
C ARG A 164 -0.85 -6.62 5.08
N TYR A 165 0.18 -7.30 4.56
CA TYR A 165 1.44 -6.72 4.11
C TYR A 165 2.20 -5.90 5.17
N MET A 166 2.21 -6.38 6.40
CA MET A 166 2.93 -5.77 7.50
C MET A 166 4.42 -6.14 7.56
N PHE A 167 4.92 -6.93 6.60
CA PHE A 167 6.36 -7.22 6.47
C PHE A 167 7.19 -5.93 6.39
N GLY A 168 8.29 -5.88 7.14
CA GLY A 168 9.14 -4.70 7.25
C GLY A 168 8.59 -3.58 8.13
N SER A 169 7.34 -3.66 8.58
CA SER A 169 6.67 -2.64 9.42
C SER A 169 6.60 -3.06 10.90
N VAL A 170 6.43 -4.36 11.15
CA VAL A 170 6.24 -4.91 12.50
C VAL A 170 7.55 -5.52 13.04
N ALA A 171 7.95 -5.06 14.22
CA ALA A 171 9.10 -5.60 14.96
C ALA A 171 8.70 -6.79 15.85
N ASP A 172 7.57 -6.66 16.57
CA ASP A 172 7.04 -7.68 17.48
C ASP A 172 5.70 -8.22 16.96
N TRP A 173 5.76 -9.34 16.26
CA TRP A 173 4.58 -10.00 15.69
C TRP A 173 3.72 -10.68 16.76
N ASP A 174 4.32 -11.14 17.85
CA ASP A 174 3.56 -11.76 18.94
C ASP A 174 2.70 -10.71 19.64
N ALA A 175 3.22 -9.50 19.87
CA ALA A 175 2.45 -8.37 20.38
C ALA A 175 1.30 -7.97 19.44
N LEU A 176 1.56 -7.92 18.13
CA LEU A 176 0.53 -7.61 17.13
C LEU A 176 -0.64 -8.61 17.19
N PHE A 177 -0.33 -9.92 17.19
CA PHE A 177 -1.38 -10.94 17.25
C PHE A 177 -2.05 -11.03 18.61
N ALA A 178 -1.36 -10.69 19.70
CA ALA A 178 -1.98 -10.57 21.02
C ALA A 178 -3.01 -9.44 21.07
N GLU A 179 -2.71 -8.28 20.45
CA GLU A 179 -3.68 -7.18 20.33
C GLU A 179 -4.87 -7.57 19.44
N ALA A 180 -4.62 -8.25 18.31
CA ALA A 180 -5.67 -8.79 17.46
C ALA A 180 -6.59 -9.75 18.23
N TYR A 181 -6.02 -10.65 19.02
CA TYR A 181 -6.78 -11.57 19.86
C TYR A 181 -7.59 -10.83 20.92
N ARG A 182 -7.01 -9.81 21.56
CA ARG A 182 -7.67 -9.02 22.63
C ARG A 182 -8.92 -8.31 22.12
N VAL A 183 -8.87 -7.69 20.94
CA VAL A 183 -9.99 -6.88 20.43
C VAL A 183 -11.09 -7.73 19.77
N LEU A 184 -10.79 -8.97 19.40
CA LEU A 184 -11.78 -9.89 18.86
C LEU A 184 -12.66 -10.48 19.97
N ARG A 185 -13.97 -10.57 19.70
CA ARG A 185 -14.90 -11.27 20.59
C ARG A 185 -14.66 -12.80 20.55
N PRO A 186 -15.11 -13.57 21.56
CA PRO A 186 -15.12 -15.02 21.46
C PRO A 186 -15.86 -15.50 20.19
N GLY A 187 -15.27 -16.43 19.44
CA GLY A 187 -15.77 -16.85 18.12
C GLY A 187 -15.52 -15.86 16.98
N GLY A 188 -14.73 -14.81 17.21
CA GLY A 188 -14.24 -13.89 16.17
C GLY A 188 -13.13 -14.51 15.34
N TYR A 189 -12.89 -13.95 14.15
CA TYR A 189 -11.92 -14.43 13.19
C TYR A 189 -10.78 -13.44 12.96
N ILE A 190 -9.61 -13.97 12.65
CA ILE A 190 -8.51 -13.20 12.07
C ILE A 190 -8.14 -13.78 10.70
N GLU A 191 -7.87 -12.91 9.74
CA GLU A 191 -7.25 -13.24 8.46
C GLU A 191 -5.97 -12.43 8.32
N THR A 192 -4.87 -13.11 8.00
CA THR A 192 -3.55 -12.49 7.84
C THR A 192 -3.02 -12.82 6.45
N PHE A 193 -2.64 -11.81 5.69
CA PHE A 193 -2.21 -11.94 4.31
C PHE A 193 -0.81 -11.35 4.12
N GLU A 194 0.21 -12.21 4.18
CA GLU A 194 1.61 -11.78 4.25
C GLU A 194 2.47 -12.36 3.13
N ALA A 195 3.62 -11.73 2.89
CA ALA A 195 4.56 -12.11 1.86
C ALA A 195 6.00 -12.08 2.37
N ASP A 196 6.87 -12.77 1.65
CA ASP A 196 8.32 -12.55 1.74
C ASP A 196 8.75 -11.53 0.68
N ALA A 197 9.71 -10.65 1.00
CA ALA A 197 10.35 -9.81 -0.02
C ALA A 197 11.21 -10.62 -1.02
N ARG A 198 11.43 -11.91 -0.75
CA ARG A 198 12.22 -12.80 -1.61
C ARG A 198 11.47 -13.11 -2.90
N MET A 199 12.14 -12.82 -4.01
CA MET A 199 11.75 -13.29 -5.34
C MET A 199 12.44 -14.63 -5.64
N TYR A 200 11.72 -15.58 -6.23
CA TYR A 200 12.25 -16.89 -6.59
C TYR A 200 11.68 -17.37 -7.93
N ALA A 201 12.35 -18.33 -8.56
CA ALA A 201 11.81 -19.04 -9.71
C ALA A 201 11.65 -20.53 -9.37
N PRO A 202 10.46 -21.14 -9.57
CA PRO A 202 10.25 -22.56 -9.32
C PRO A 202 11.15 -23.48 -10.15
N ASP A 203 11.58 -23.02 -11.33
CA ASP A 203 12.47 -23.74 -12.25
C ASP A 203 13.96 -23.58 -11.92
N GLY A 204 14.30 -22.83 -10.87
CA GLY A 204 15.69 -22.60 -10.45
C GLY A 204 16.44 -21.56 -11.29
N THR A 205 15.77 -20.77 -12.15
CA THR A 205 16.40 -19.73 -12.97
C THR A 205 16.90 -18.51 -12.17
N VAL A 206 16.58 -18.41 -10.88
CA VAL A 206 17.26 -17.49 -9.95
C VAL A 206 18.54 -18.15 -9.47
N LEU A 207 19.63 -17.87 -10.18
CA LEU A 207 20.96 -18.39 -9.88
C LEU A 207 21.60 -17.65 -8.70
N GLU A 208 22.46 -18.34 -7.96
CA GLU A 208 23.27 -17.73 -6.91
C GLU A 208 24.13 -16.58 -7.47
N GLY A 209 24.12 -15.45 -6.77
CA GLY A 209 24.82 -14.22 -7.19
C GLY A 209 24.11 -13.43 -8.29
N SER A 210 22.96 -13.89 -8.80
CA SER A 210 22.12 -13.08 -9.68
C SER A 210 21.48 -11.90 -8.93
N PRO A 211 21.08 -10.82 -9.61
CA PRO A 211 20.41 -9.68 -8.98
C PRO A 211 19.19 -10.08 -8.13
N LEU A 212 18.36 -11.03 -8.57
CA LEU A 212 17.21 -11.52 -7.80
C LEU A 212 17.60 -12.35 -6.56
N ASP A 213 18.70 -13.11 -6.62
CA ASP A 213 19.23 -13.77 -5.42
C ASP A 213 19.77 -12.73 -4.41
N GLN A 214 20.50 -11.74 -4.92
CA GLN A 214 21.00 -10.64 -4.11
C GLN A 214 19.87 -9.82 -3.48
N TRP A 215 18.76 -9.58 -4.19
CA TRP A 215 17.55 -8.93 -3.67
C TRP A 215 17.10 -9.56 -2.35
N GLY A 216 16.83 -10.87 -2.37
CA GLY A 216 16.35 -11.59 -1.19
C GLY A 216 17.37 -11.58 -0.04
N LYS A 217 18.67 -11.63 -0.35
CA LYS A 217 19.74 -11.53 0.66
C LYS A 217 19.80 -10.14 1.29
N VAL A 218 19.68 -9.08 0.49
CA VAL A 218 19.71 -7.70 0.98
C VAL A 218 18.52 -7.43 1.89
N PHE A 219 17.30 -7.80 1.51
CA PHE A 219 16.13 -7.61 2.38
C PHE A 219 16.18 -8.46 3.66
N ARG A 220 16.76 -9.67 3.60
CA ARG A 220 16.94 -10.50 4.80
C ARG A 220 17.93 -9.87 5.78
N GLU A 221 19.12 -9.51 5.30
CA GLU A 221 20.16 -8.95 6.16
C GLU A 221 19.84 -7.51 6.60
N GLY A 222 19.24 -6.73 5.71
CA GLY A 222 18.74 -5.41 6.00
C GLY A 222 17.61 -5.43 7.03
N GLY A 223 16.64 -6.35 6.90
CA GLY A 223 15.59 -6.52 7.90
C GLY A 223 16.14 -6.83 9.30
N LYS A 224 17.16 -7.68 9.41
CA LYS A 224 17.86 -7.94 10.69
C LYS A 224 18.50 -6.69 11.28
N LYS A 225 19.17 -5.88 10.46
CA LYS A 225 19.78 -4.60 10.90
C LYS A 225 18.73 -3.56 11.27
N PHE A 226 17.62 -3.53 10.55
CA PHE A 226 16.52 -2.61 10.76
C PHE A 226 15.64 -3.02 11.96
N GLY A 227 15.75 -4.27 12.43
CA GLY A 227 14.95 -4.80 13.53
C GLY A 227 13.52 -5.19 13.13
N ARG A 228 13.23 -5.30 11.82
CA ARG A 228 11.93 -5.67 11.26
C ARG A 228 12.11 -6.64 10.09
N THR A 229 11.48 -7.80 10.14
CA THR A 229 11.70 -8.85 9.15
C THR A 229 10.95 -8.59 7.84
N PHE A 230 11.54 -9.03 6.73
CA PHE A 230 10.93 -9.07 5.39
C PHE A 230 10.69 -10.52 4.93
N MET A 231 10.78 -11.48 5.85
CA MET A 231 10.74 -12.93 5.58
C MET A 231 9.62 -13.58 6.43
N VAL A 232 8.46 -12.93 6.53
CA VAL A 232 7.36 -13.29 7.43
C VAL A 232 6.85 -14.71 7.19
N VAL A 233 6.71 -15.09 5.91
CA VAL A 233 6.23 -16.40 5.50
C VAL A 233 7.33 -17.44 5.70
N GLY A 234 8.55 -17.15 5.26
CA GLY A 234 9.71 -18.03 5.41
C GLY A 234 10.12 -18.30 6.85
N GLU A 235 9.85 -17.37 7.76
CA GLU A 235 10.11 -17.49 9.21
C GLU A 235 8.91 -18.07 9.99
N ASP A 236 7.78 -18.31 9.31
CA ASP A 236 6.54 -18.87 9.84
C ASP A 236 5.95 -18.04 11.00
N LEU A 237 6.11 -16.71 10.93
CA LEU A 237 5.71 -15.81 12.03
C LEU A 237 4.20 -15.78 12.23
N GLN A 238 3.42 -15.81 11.14
CA GLN A 238 1.97 -15.84 11.23
C GLN A 238 1.49 -17.07 12.02
N ARG A 239 2.01 -18.27 11.74
CA ARG A 239 1.60 -19.49 12.48
C ARG A 239 1.91 -19.36 13.95
N LYS A 240 3.18 -19.10 14.24
CA LYS A 240 3.72 -19.11 15.61
C LYS A 240 3.02 -18.07 16.46
N GLY A 241 2.86 -16.86 15.93
CA GLY A 241 2.24 -15.76 16.65
C GLY A 241 0.73 -15.97 16.86
N LEU A 242 0.00 -16.48 15.85
CA LEU A 242 -1.41 -16.84 16.00
C LEU A 242 -1.62 -17.94 17.06
N GLU A 243 -0.83 -19.01 17.00
CA GLU A 243 -0.90 -20.10 17.97
C GLU A 243 -0.51 -19.63 19.39
N ALA A 244 0.51 -18.77 19.51
CA ALA A 244 0.95 -18.20 20.78
C ALA A 244 -0.10 -17.26 21.40
N ALA A 245 -0.82 -16.49 20.58
CA ALA A 245 -1.90 -15.61 21.03
C ALA A 245 -3.16 -16.39 21.48
N GLY A 246 -3.30 -17.66 21.07
CA GLY A 246 -4.40 -18.54 21.46
C GLY A 246 -5.46 -18.77 20.38
N PHE A 247 -5.18 -18.40 19.12
CA PHE A 247 -6.05 -18.75 18.01
C PHE A 247 -6.02 -20.25 17.73
N VAL A 248 -7.13 -20.77 17.24
CA VAL A 248 -7.33 -22.18 16.90
C VAL A 248 -7.87 -22.35 15.49
N ASP A 249 -7.94 -23.60 15.04
CA ASP A 249 -8.50 -23.98 13.73
C ASP A 249 -7.86 -23.22 12.55
N LEU A 250 -6.53 -23.04 12.61
CA LEU A 250 -5.75 -22.34 11.59
C LEU A 250 -5.87 -23.04 10.23
N VAL A 251 -6.38 -22.32 9.24
CA VAL A 251 -6.38 -22.69 7.82
C VAL A 251 -5.35 -21.83 7.10
N GLN A 252 -4.51 -22.45 6.29
CA GLN A 252 -3.49 -21.77 5.49
C GLN A 252 -3.70 -22.06 4.00
N GLN A 253 -3.56 -21.03 3.19
CA GLN A 253 -3.49 -21.13 1.75
C GLN A 253 -2.26 -20.38 1.23
N ASP A 254 -1.37 -21.11 0.54
CA ASP A 254 -0.17 -20.54 -0.07
C ASP A 254 -0.43 -20.18 -1.53
N PHE A 255 0.02 -18.98 -1.90
CA PHE A 255 -0.07 -18.45 -3.26
C PHE A 255 1.32 -18.24 -3.85
N LYS A 256 1.44 -18.60 -5.13
CA LYS A 256 2.59 -18.25 -5.97
C LYS A 256 2.16 -17.07 -6.83
N VAL A 257 2.70 -15.90 -6.55
CA VAL A 257 2.32 -14.66 -7.23
C VAL A 257 3.33 -14.36 -8.31
N PRO A 258 2.95 -14.37 -9.60
CA PRO A 258 3.88 -14.10 -10.70
C PRO A 258 4.39 -12.67 -10.63
N ILE A 259 5.69 -12.49 -10.89
CA ILE A 259 6.33 -11.18 -11.03
C ILE A 259 6.39 -10.76 -12.50
N THR A 260 6.43 -11.72 -13.42
CA THR A 260 6.43 -11.49 -14.87
C THR A 260 5.24 -12.21 -15.50
N ALA A 261 4.87 -11.85 -16.72
CA ALA A 261 3.72 -12.39 -17.46
C ALA A 261 3.95 -13.82 -18.01
N TRP A 262 4.54 -14.71 -17.22
CA TRP A 262 4.92 -16.07 -17.60
C TRP A 262 3.79 -17.09 -17.43
N ALA A 263 2.83 -16.82 -16.53
CA ALA A 263 1.76 -17.75 -16.22
C ALA A 263 0.86 -18.03 -17.44
N ALA A 264 0.38 -19.27 -17.57
CA ALA A 264 -0.45 -19.68 -18.70
C ALA A 264 -1.91 -19.24 -18.57
N ASP A 265 -2.43 -19.14 -17.34
CA ASP A 265 -3.78 -18.65 -17.12
C ASP A 265 -3.83 -17.12 -17.25
N LYS A 266 -4.86 -16.61 -17.92
CA LYS A 266 -4.98 -15.21 -18.29
C LYS A 266 -4.91 -14.27 -17.07
N LYS A 267 -5.52 -14.66 -15.95
CA LYS A 267 -5.56 -13.87 -14.72
C LYS A 267 -4.15 -13.70 -14.13
N ASN A 268 -3.42 -14.79 -13.92
CA ASN A 268 -2.07 -14.73 -13.36
C ASN A 268 -1.07 -14.13 -14.36
N GLN A 269 -1.31 -14.26 -15.66
CA GLN A 269 -0.54 -13.58 -16.68
C GLN A 269 -0.69 -12.05 -16.57
N GLU A 270 -1.91 -11.56 -16.42
CA GLU A 270 -2.20 -10.14 -16.19
C GLU A 270 -1.57 -9.65 -14.88
N ILE A 271 -1.74 -10.40 -13.79
CA ILE A 271 -1.09 -10.12 -12.49
C ILE A 271 0.43 -9.97 -12.65
N GLY A 272 1.07 -10.93 -13.33
CA GLY A 272 2.51 -10.88 -13.59
C GLY A 272 2.91 -9.71 -14.47
N ALA A 273 2.07 -9.29 -15.42
CA ALA A 273 2.34 -8.09 -16.23
C ALA A 273 2.28 -6.82 -15.39
N TYR A 274 1.27 -6.69 -14.51
CA TYR A 274 1.14 -5.55 -13.61
C TYR A 274 2.27 -5.47 -12.59
N ASN A 275 2.63 -6.59 -11.95
CA ASN A 275 3.75 -6.63 -11.01
C ASN A 275 5.07 -6.25 -11.68
N HIS A 276 5.32 -6.74 -12.90
CA HIS A 276 6.53 -6.36 -13.66
C HIS A 276 6.54 -4.86 -13.95
N LEU A 277 5.41 -4.31 -14.41
CA LEU A 277 5.30 -2.89 -14.72
C LEU A 277 5.51 -2.01 -13.48
N SER A 278 4.87 -2.36 -12.36
CA SER A 278 5.02 -1.68 -11.07
C SER A 278 6.49 -1.66 -10.63
N LEU A 279 7.18 -2.79 -10.71
CA LEU A 279 8.61 -2.85 -10.40
C LEU A 279 9.44 -2.00 -11.36
N GLU A 280 9.16 -2.05 -12.68
CA GLU A 280 9.94 -1.30 -13.67
C GLU A 280 9.76 0.22 -13.58
N GLN A 281 8.58 0.68 -13.14
CA GLN A 281 8.26 2.10 -12.98
C GLN A 281 9.13 2.80 -11.92
N ASP A 282 9.30 2.22 -10.72
CA ASP A 282 10.13 2.82 -9.67
C ASP A 282 10.91 1.80 -8.82
N MET A 283 11.89 1.14 -9.43
CA MET A 283 12.82 0.27 -8.68
C MET A 283 13.65 1.02 -7.65
N GLU A 284 13.98 2.28 -7.93
CA GLU A 284 14.86 3.05 -7.05
C GLU A 284 14.14 3.39 -5.75
N GLY A 285 12.91 3.89 -5.81
CA GLY A 285 12.11 4.18 -4.62
C GLY A 285 11.89 2.98 -3.74
N LEU A 286 11.57 1.83 -4.37
CA LEU A 286 11.31 0.60 -3.65
C LEU A 286 12.50 0.10 -2.83
N ILE A 287 13.73 0.33 -3.30
CA ILE A 287 14.92 -0.23 -2.64
C ILE A 287 15.77 0.81 -1.90
N LEU A 288 15.58 2.10 -2.16
CA LEU A 288 16.49 3.16 -1.71
C LEU A 288 16.70 3.12 -0.19
N TYR A 289 15.61 3.05 0.57
CA TYR A 289 15.69 3.05 2.03
C TYR A 289 16.50 1.84 2.53
N MET A 290 16.16 0.65 2.05
CA MET A 290 16.82 -0.58 2.47
C MET A 290 18.29 -0.63 2.03
N PHE A 291 18.58 -0.33 0.76
CA PHE A 291 19.92 -0.48 0.20
C PHE A 291 20.86 0.62 0.69
N GLN A 292 20.38 1.87 0.79
CA GLN A 292 21.21 2.99 1.18
C GLN A 292 21.22 3.21 2.69
N GLN A 293 20.06 3.41 3.32
CA GLN A 293 20.01 3.84 4.72
C GLN A 293 20.36 2.69 5.67
N VAL A 294 19.84 1.49 5.40
CA VAL A 294 20.08 0.31 6.26
C VAL A 294 21.36 -0.41 5.89
N MET A 295 21.59 -0.61 4.58
CA MET A 295 22.71 -1.42 4.10
C MET A 295 23.96 -0.63 3.72
N GLY A 296 23.87 0.70 3.61
CA GLY A 296 25.02 1.59 3.42
C GLY A 296 25.55 1.65 1.99
N TRP A 297 24.78 1.21 0.99
CA TRP A 297 25.22 1.26 -0.40
C TRP A 297 25.28 2.70 -0.91
N SER A 298 26.28 2.99 -1.73
CA SER A 298 26.34 4.25 -2.46
C SER A 298 25.29 4.31 -3.57
N THR A 299 24.88 5.52 -3.94
CA THR A 299 23.96 5.75 -5.07
C THR A 299 24.47 5.11 -6.36
N THR A 300 25.79 5.11 -6.58
CA THR A 300 26.41 4.47 -7.76
C THR A 300 26.23 2.95 -7.77
N GLU A 301 26.39 2.29 -6.61
CA GLU A 301 26.15 0.84 -6.48
C GLU A 301 24.67 0.50 -6.70
N ILE A 302 23.76 1.32 -6.17
CA ILE A 302 22.32 1.15 -6.33
C ILE A 302 21.93 1.26 -7.81
N HIS A 303 22.39 2.29 -8.53
CA HIS A 303 22.09 2.45 -9.96
C HIS A 303 22.67 1.31 -10.81
N ALA A 304 23.89 0.85 -10.49
CA ALA A 304 24.48 -0.30 -11.16
C ALA A 304 23.64 -1.57 -10.93
N TYR A 305 23.23 -1.81 -9.69
CA TYR A 305 22.38 -2.95 -9.33
C TYR A 305 21.02 -2.91 -10.02
N ILE A 306 20.34 -1.75 -10.03
CA ILE A 306 19.06 -1.58 -10.73
C ILE A 306 19.22 -1.90 -12.23
N ALA A 307 20.32 -1.50 -12.86
CA ALA A 307 20.58 -1.81 -14.26
C ALA A 307 20.70 -3.31 -14.52
N HIS A 308 21.33 -4.06 -13.59
CA HIS A 308 21.40 -5.52 -13.66
C HIS A 308 20.05 -6.19 -13.38
N LEU A 309 19.31 -5.71 -12.38
CA LEU A 309 17.99 -6.22 -12.01
C LEU A 309 16.97 -6.05 -13.15
N ARG A 310 16.91 -4.85 -13.77
CA ARG A 310 16.05 -4.60 -14.94
C ARG A 310 16.36 -5.56 -16.09
N ARG A 311 17.64 -5.84 -16.32
CA ARG A 311 18.05 -6.78 -17.38
C ARG A 311 17.53 -8.19 -17.10
N GLN A 312 17.63 -8.65 -15.85
CA GLN A 312 17.15 -9.97 -15.45
C GLN A 312 15.61 -10.08 -15.56
N LEU A 313 14.86 -9.08 -15.08
CA LEU A 313 13.39 -9.12 -15.12
C LEU A 313 12.82 -9.12 -16.55
N ARG A 314 13.54 -8.53 -17.51
CA ARG A 314 13.15 -8.54 -18.94
C ARG A 314 13.27 -9.90 -19.63
N ASP A 315 13.94 -10.87 -19.02
CA ASP A 315 14.13 -12.22 -19.58
C ASP A 315 12.84 -13.09 -19.53
N LYS A 316 11.71 -12.53 -19.05
CA LYS A 316 10.39 -13.20 -18.97
C LYS A 316 10.40 -14.58 -18.32
N SER A 317 11.43 -14.89 -17.54
CA SER A 317 11.55 -16.11 -16.75
C SER A 317 10.47 -16.17 -15.67
N SER A 318 10.26 -17.37 -15.12
CA SER A 318 9.13 -17.68 -14.22
C SER A 318 9.31 -17.16 -12.78
N TYR A 319 9.55 -15.87 -12.62
CA TYR A 319 9.77 -15.24 -11.31
C TYR A 319 8.46 -15.09 -10.52
N ASN A 320 8.55 -15.33 -9.21
CA ASN A 320 7.44 -15.38 -8.26
C ASN A 320 7.80 -14.77 -6.90
N ILE A 321 6.78 -14.31 -6.18
CA ILE A 321 6.81 -14.03 -4.74
C ILE A 321 5.94 -15.09 -4.04
N HIS A 322 6.32 -15.49 -2.82
CA HIS A 322 5.48 -16.35 -1.97
C HIS A 322 4.63 -15.46 -1.07
N VAL A 323 3.32 -15.69 -1.13
CA VAL A 323 2.32 -15.06 -0.28
C VAL A 323 1.55 -16.14 0.47
N ALA A 324 1.34 -15.97 1.77
CA ALA A 324 0.57 -16.87 2.60
C ALA A 324 -0.64 -16.15 3.20
N ASP A 325 -1.81 -16.70 2.91
CA ASP A 325 -3.07 -16.32 3.52
C ASP A 325 -3.40 -17.30 4.64
N ARG A 326 -3.75 -16.78 5.81
CA ARG A 326 -4.08 -17.59 6.98
C ARG A 326 -5.28 -17.03 7.69
N VAL A 327 -6.26 -17.90 7.90
CA VAL A 327 -7.48 -17.61 8.65
C VAL A 327 -7.47 -18.44 9.93
N ALA A 328 -7.77 -17.82 11.06
CA ALA A 328 -7.86 -18.50 12.36
C ALA A 328 -9.04 -17.96 13.18
N GLU A 329 -9.50 -18.75 14.14
CA GLU A 329 -10.66 -18.44 14.99
C GLU A 329 -10.24 -18.34 16.46
N ILE A 330 -10.90 -17.48 17.24
CA ILE A 330 -10.83 -17.54 18.71
C ILE A 330 -11.82 -18.58 19.20
N HIS A 331 -11.42 -19.45 20.13
CA HIS A 331 -12.31 -20.44 20.74
C HIS A 331 -13.70 -19.87 21.08
N GLY A 332 -14.70 -20.24 20.28
CA GLY A 332 -16.10 -20.11 20.64
C GLY A 332 -16.47 -21.19 21.66
N GLY A 333 -17.34 -20.87 22.62
CA GLY A 333 -17.91 -21.87 23.53
C GLY A 333 -18.51 -23.07 22.76
N PRO A 334 -18.74 -24.22 23.43
CA PRO A 334 -18.83 -25.55 22.80
C PRO A 334 -19.98 -25.83 21.81
N ASN A 335 -20.69 -24.86 21.24
CA ASN A 335 -21.93 -25.12 20.50
C ASN A 335 -22.18 -24.39 19.17
N GLU A 336 -21.23 -23.68 18.57
CA GLU A 336 -21.49 -23.03 17.27
C GLU A 336 -20.47 -23.41 16.19
N ARG A 337 -20.47 -24.70 15.80
CA ARG A 337 -19.94 -25.10 14.49
C ARG A 337 -20.87 -24.62 13.39
N LYS A 338 -20.74 -23.36 12.98
CA LYS A 338 -21.24 -22.88 11.70
C LYS A 338 -20.11 -22.19 10.95
N LEU A 339 -19.52 -22.92 10.00
CA LEU A 339 -18.75 -22.40 8.87
C LEU A 339 -19.68 -21.59 7.94
N VAL A 340 -20.28 -20.52 8.47
CA VAL A 340 -21.04 -19.55 7.70
C VAL A 340 -20.37 -18.22 7.96
N ARG A 341 -19.66 -17.71 6.95
CA ARG A 341 -19.04 -16.38 6.90
C ARG A 341 -20.13 -15.28 6.97
N GLN A 342 -20.83 -15.19 8.09
CA GLN A 342 -21.72 -14.08 8.41
C GLN A 342 -20.93 -13.11 9.28
N TRP A 343 -20.28 -12.15 8.62
CA TRP A 343 -19.65 -11.00 9.27
C TRP A 343 -20.78 -10.16 9.88
N THR A 344 -21.02 -10.31 11.18
CA THR A 344 -22.31 -9.83 11.71
C THR A 344 -22.37 -8.35 12.00
N CYS A 345 -21.28 -7.65 12.36
CA CYS A 345 -21.39 -6.23 12.67
C CYS A 345 -20.12 -5.40 12.40
N ARG A 346 -18.92 -5.84 12.80
CA ARG A 346 -17.74 -4.94 12.84
C ARG A 346 -16.42 -5.60 12.44
N THR A 347 -15.72 -4.99 11.48
CA THR A 347 -14.46 -5.45 10.89
C THR A 347 -13.36 -4.41 11.07
N MET A 348 -12.18 -4.84 11.52
CA MET A 348 -10.97 -4.03 11.53
C MET A 348 -10.02 -4.47 10.42
N LEU A 349 -9.42 -3.51 9.73
CA LEU A 349 -8.37 -3.73 8.76
C LEU A 349 -7.11 -2.97 9.19
N VAL A 350 -6.02 -3.70 9.38
CA VAL A 350 -4.69 -3.14 9.67
C VAL A 350 -3.92 -3.02 8.36
N LEU A 351 -3.53 -1.80 8.01
CA LEU A 351 -2.87 -1.43 6.74
C LEU A 351 -1.40 -1.05 6.93
#